data_AF-A0A1F9TVX9-F1
#
_entry.id   AF-A0A1F9TVX9-F1
#
_cell.length_a   1.000
_cell.length_b   1.000
_cell.length_c   1.000
_cell.angle_alpha   90.00
_cell.angle_beta   90.00
_cell.angle_gamma   90.00
#
_symmetry.space_group_name_H-M   'P 1'
#
loop_
_entity.id
_entity.type
_entity.pdbx_description
1 polymer ?
#
loop_
_entity_poly.entity_id
_entity_poly.type
_entity_poly.pdbx_seq_one_letter_code
_entity_poly.pdbx_strand_id
1 'polypeptide(L)' 'MLIDLNDLFPAKAGVSEVQAKAASWDVTPYRDRPVQIRGCSPTWAHLIVAGRLFGTARSVDFLLDDGKGGVSVPIYRRD' A
#
# COMPACT_ATOMS: atom_id res chain seq x y z
N MET A 1 -3.31 -11.20 -2.52
CA MET A 1 -4.44 -10.31 -2.18
C MET A 1 -4.08 -8.90 -2.59
N LEU A 2 -5.02 -8.15 -3.17
CA LEU A 2 -4.79 -6.79 -3.63
C LEU A 2 -5.36 -5.79 -2.62
N ILE A 3 -4.60 -4.75 -2.31
CA ILE A 3 -5.06 -3.57 -1.57
C ILE A 3 -4.83 -2.37 -2.48
N ASP A 4 -5.92 -1.73 -2.90
CA ASP A 4 -5.85 -0.50 -3.68
C ASP A 4 -5.88 0.70 -2.74
N LEU A 5 -4.84 1.53 -2.79
CA LEU A 5 -4.75 2.75 -2.00
C LEU A 5 -5.80 3.78 -2.39
N ASN A 6 -6.35 3.69 -3.60
CA ASN A 6 -7.44 4.55 -4.05
C ASN A 6 -8.75 4.22 -3.33
N ASP A 7 -8.93 2.99 -2.85
CA ASP A 7 -10.05 2.59 -1.99
C ASP A 7 -9.78 2.97 -0.53
N LEU A 8 -8.50 3.03 -0.15
CA LEU A 8 -8.07 3.27 1.22
C LEU A 8 -7.97 4.76 1.55
N PHE A 9 -7.68 5.64 0.61
CA PHE A 9 -7.48 7.06 0.87
C PHE A 9 -8.23 7.92 -0.16
N PRO A 10 -8.81 9.06 0.26
CA PRO A 10 -9.37 10.00 -0.69
C PRO A 10 -8.27 10.56 -1.61
N ALA A 11 -8.68 10.97 -2.81
CA ALA A 11 -7.78 11.68 -3.71
C ALA A 11 -7.20 12.92 -3.01
N LYS A 12 -5.87 13.10 -3.10
CA LYS A 12 -5.12 14.21 -2.48
C LYS A 12 -5.05 14.16 -0.94
N ALA A 13 -5.21 13.00 -0.31
CA ALA A 13 -4.97 12.84 1.12
C ALA A 13 -3.56 13.30 1.53
N GLY A 14 -3.49 14.05 2.63
CA GLY A 14 -2.21 14.52 3.18
C GLY A 14 -1.47 13.42 3.93
N VAL A 15 -0.16 13.60 4.14
CA VAL A 15 0.70 12.61 4.85
C VAL A 15 0.15 12.29 6.24
N SER A 16 -0.24 13.30 7.02
CA SER A 16 -0.74 13.11 8.39
C SER A 16 -2.06 12.34 8.43
N GLU A 17 -2.94 12.56 7.45
CA GLU A 17 -4.22 11.84 7.34
C GLU A 17 -3.99 10.35 7.03
N VAL A 18 -3.10 10.06 6.08
CA VAL A 18 -2.72 8.70 5.73
C VAL A 18 -2.06 7.98 6.91
N GLN A 19 -1.16 8.66 7.64
CA GLN A 19 -0.53 8.10 8.84
C GLN A 19 -1.57 7.78 9.92
N ALA A 20 -2.49 8.72 10.20
CA ALA A 20 -3.55 8.52 11.19
C ALA A 20 -4.46 7.35 10.83
N LYS A 21 -4.87 7.25 9.56
CA LYS A 21 -5.71 6.14 9.06
C LYS A 21 -4.95 4.81 9.09
N ALA A 22 -3.70 4.78 8.64
CA ALA A 22 -2.89 3.56 8.65
C ALA A 22 -2.60 3.07 10.08
N ALA A 23 -2.47 3.98 11.05
CA ALA A 23 -2.28 3.65 12.46
C ALA A 23 -3.52 2.99 13.08
N SER A 24 -4.72 3.45 12.74
CA SER A 24 -5.99 2.89 13.25
C SER A 24 -6.51 1.70 12.46
N TRP A 25 -5.91 1.39 11.31
CA TRP A 25 -6.34 0.30 10.45
C TRP A 25 -6.02 -1.08 11.03
N ASP A 26 -7.06 -1.92 11.16
CA ASP A 26 -6.91 -3.34 11.49
C ASP A 26 -6.37 -4.12 10.29
N VAL A 27 -5.14 -4.60 10.43
CA VAL A 27 -4.43 -5.40 9.42
C VAL A 27 -4.48 -6.89 9.72
N THR A 28 -5.14 -7.31 10.79
CA THR A 28 -5.27 -8.72 11.19
C THR A 28 -5.81 -9.63 10.07
N PRO A 29 -6.81 -9.22 9.26
CA PRO A 29 -7.32 -10.04 8.17
C PRO A 29 -6.30 -10.40 7.08
N TYR A 30 -5.20 -9.64 7.00
CA TYR A 30 -4.15 -9.84 5.98
C TYR A 30 -3.01 -10.72 6.48
N ARG A 31 -2.93 -11.02 7.77
CA ARG A 31 -1.85 -11.85 8.33
C ARG A 31 -1.74 -13.18 7.57
N ASP A 32 -0.49 -13.57 7.33
CA ASP A 32 -0.11 -14.81 6.62
C ASP A 32 -0.53 -14.90 5.14
N ARG A 33 -1.07 -13.82 4.56
CA ARG A 33 -1.45 -13.77 3.14
C ARG A 33 -0.50 -12.88 2.37
N PRO A 34 -0.02 -13.28 1.18
CA PRO A 34 0.76 -12.37 0.35
C PRO A 34 -0.10 -11.19 -0.11
N VAL A 35 0.31 -9.97 0.24
CA VAL A 35 -0.39 -8.74 -0.13
C VAL A 35 0.42 -7.96 -1.18
N GLN A 36 -0.27 -7.54 -2.22
CA GLN A 36 0.16 -6.55 -3.21
C GLN A 36 -0.55 -5.24 -2.90
N ILE A 37 0.22 -4.16 -2.82
CA ILE A 37 -0.30 -2.80 -2.59
C ILE A 37 -0.25 -2.09 -3.93
N ARG A 38 -1.35 -1.49 -4.35
CA ARG A 38 -1.46 -0.81 -5.66
C ARG A 38 -2.10 0.57 -5.47
N GLY A 39 -1.80 1.53 -6.33
CA GLY A 39 -2.59 2.76 -6.42
C GLY A 39 -1.86 3.88 -7.15
N CYS A 40 -2.55 5.00 -7.38
CA CYS A 40 -1.96 6.22 -7.93
C CYS A 40 -1.51 7.19 -6.81
N SER A 41 -1.48 6.72 -5.56
CA SER A 41 -1.02 7.50 -4.42
C SER A 41 0.50 7.77 -4.50
N PRO A 42 1.02 8.83 -3.85
CA PRO A 42 2.46 9.06 -3.80
C PRO A 42 3.25 7.90 -3.19
N THR A 43 4.56 7.83 -3.48
CA THR A 43 5.44 6.75 -3.00
C THR A 43 5.40 6.58 -1.48
N TRP A 44 5.38 7.68 -0.73
CA TRP A 44 5.37 7.64 0.73
C TRP A 44 4.11 6.96 1.30
N ALA A 45 2.96 7.04 0.63
CA ALA A 45 1.72 6.43 1.10
C ALA A 45 1.80 4.89 1.01
N HIS A 46 2.35 4.41 -0.11
CA HIS A 46 2.63 2.99 -0.30
C HIS A 46 3.59 2.44 0.75
N LEU A 47 4.66 3.18 1.08
CA LEU A 47 5.63 2.77 2.09
C LEU A 47 5.02 2.72 3.50
N ILE A 48 4.16 3.68 3.85
CA ILE A 48 3.45 3.68 5.14
C ILE A 48 2.55 2.44 5.27
N VAL A 49 1.78 2.14 4.23
CA VAL A 49 0.91 0.94 4.19
C VAL A 49 1.74 -0.35 4.21
N ALA A 50 2.83 -0.42 3.43
CA ALA A 50 3.74 -1.56 3.43
C ALA A 50 4.36 -1.80 4.81
N GLY A 51 4.73 -0.73 5.54
CA GLY A 51 5.21 -0.81 6.91
C GLY A 51 4.18 -1.37 7.88
N ARG A 52 2.89 -1.00 7.75
CA ARG A 52 1.81 -1.60 8.54
C ARG A 52 1.57 -3.08 8.22
N LEU A 53 1.88 -3.47 6.99
CA LEU A 53 1.81 -4.86 6.50
C LEU A 53 3.17 -5.56 6.52
N PHE A 54 4.07 -5.14 7.42
CA PHE A 54 5.38 -5.79 7.56
C PHE A 54 5.22 -7.31 7.76
N GLY A 55 6.06 -8.09 7.09
CA GLY A 55 5.94 -9.55 7.10
C GLY A 55 4.77 -10.12 6.28
N THR A 56 3.96 -9.27 5.62
CA THR A 56 2.80 -9.68 4.81
C THR A 56 2.87 -9.14 3.38
N ALA A 57 3.25 -7.87 3.20
CA ALA A 57 3.42 -7.25 1.89
C ALA A 57 4.50 -7.95 1.06
N ARG A 58 4.27 -8.04 -0.26
CA ARG A 58 5.12 -8.73 -1.26
C ARG A 58 5.47 -7.87 -2.46
N SER A 59 4.63 -6.93 -2.83
CA SER A 59 4.94 -5.97 -3.88
C SER A 59 4.17 -4.66 -3.70
N VAL A 60 4.69 -3.62 -4.34
CA VAL A 60 4.09 -2.30 -4.44
C VAL A 60 3.99 -1.92 -5.91
N ASP A 61 2.80 -1.56 -6.36
CA ASP A 61 2.47 -1.25 -7.74
C ASP A 61 2.06 0.22 -7.86
N PHE A 62 2.98 1.05 -8.34
CA PHE A 62 2.74 2.47 -8.56
C PHE A 62 2.02 2.66 -9.89
N LEU A 63 0.73 2.98 -9.85
CA LEU A 63 -0.02 3.30 -11.05
C LEU A 63 0.32 4.70 -11.55
N LEU A 64 0.36 4.84 -12.86
CA LEU A 64 0.33 6.13 -13.53
C LEU A 64 -1.08 6.72 -13.42
N ASP A 65 -1.21 8.03 -13.53
CA ASP A 65 -2.48 8.77 -13.33
C ASP A 65 -3.62 8.31 -14.26
N ASP A 66 -3.32 7.63 -15.37
CA ASP A 66 -4.31 7.07 -16.29
C ASP A 66 -4.90 5.73 -15.82
N GLY A 67 -4.38 5.16 -14.73
CA GLY A 67 -4.79 3.87 -14.15
C GLY A 67 -4.48 2.65 -15.01
N LYS A 68 -3.87 2.84 -16.19
CA LYS A 68 -3.68 1.81 -17.22
C LYS A 68 -2.24 1.29 -17.30
N GLY A 69 -1.29 2.01 -16.70
CA GLY A 69 0.09 1.57 -16.53
C GLY A 69 0.54 1.62 -15.08
N GLY A 70 1.56 0.83 -14.72
CA GLY A 70 2.19 0.93 -13.41
C GLY A 70 3.53 0.22 -13.31
N VAL A 71 4.32 0.65 -12.33
CA VAL A 71 5.62 0.04 -11.99
C VAL A 71 5.43 -0.85 -10.77
N SER A 72 5.58 -2.16 -10.95
CA SER A 72 5.57 -3.13 -9.86
C SER A 72 6.97 -3.32 -9.29
N VAL A 73 7.09 -3.10 -7.98
CA VAL A 73 8.34 -3.27 -7.22
C VAL A 73 8.16 -4.42 -6.22
N PRO A 74 8.88 -5.54 -6.38
CA PRO A 74 8.85 -6.64 -5.42
C PRO A 74 9.53 -6.27 -4.10
N ILE A 75 8.96 -6.73 -2.98
CA ILE A 75 9.55 -6.63 -1.63
C ILE A 75 10.22 -7.96 -1.30
N TYR A 76 11.54 -7.98 -1.37
CA TYR A 76 12.34 -9.14 -0.98
C TYR A 76 12.52 -9.21 0.53
N ARG A 77 12.47 -10.43 1.08
CA ARG A 77 12.85 -10.69 2.46
C ARG A 77 14.29 -11.15 2.49
N ARG A 78 14.97 -10.79 3.58
CA ARG A 78 16.25 -11.39 3.90
C ARG A 78 15.94 -12.73 4.53
N ASP A 79 16.31 -13.80 3.82
CA ASP A 79 16.19 -15.18 4.29
C ASP A 79 17.06 -15.43 5.53
#